data_AF-A0A844P5V0-F1
#
_entry.id   AF-A0A844P5V0-F1
#
_cell.length_a   1.000
_cell.length_b   1.000
_cell.length_c   1.000
_cell.angle_alpha   90.00
_cell.angle_beta   90.00
_cell.angle_gamma   90.00
#
_symmetry.space_group_name_H-M   'P 1'
#
loop_
_entity.id
_entity.type
_entity.pdbx_description
1 polymer ?
#
loop_
_entity_poly.entity_id
_entity_poly.type
_entity_poly.pdbx_seq_one_letter_code
_entity_poly.pdbx_strand_id
1 'polypeptide(L)'
;MNLRKGITSVEFWHESDENQINAINSNVSIVSNKLVIGCDLKPVDSNQKSDAESIFSEPEKIIKIIITDELICSNLSNYIQNHRNEFNTTVFVVGFGRNKFKYQVSIKNHEFGGLIFRVQA
;
A
#
# COMPACT_ATOMS: atom_id res chain seq x y z
N MET A 1 6.55 3.63 12.48
CA MET A 1 7.88 3.69 11.82
C MET A 1 7.72 4.19 10.39
N ASN A 2 8.60 5.08 9.92
CA ASN A 2 8.66 5.46 8.51
C ASN A 2 9.37 4.34 7.72
N LEU A 3 8.76 3.90 6.62
CA LEU A 3 9.31 2.84 5.75
C LEU A 3 10.22 3.43 4.66
N ARG A 4 9.92 4.65 4.19
CA ARG A 4 10.70 5.39 3.19
C ARG A 4 10.44 6.89 3.30
N LYS A 5 11.51 7.70 3.20
CA LYS A 5 11.44 9.17 3.19
C LYS A 5 11.25 9.78 1.78
N GLY A 6 11.51 9.01 0.73
CA GLY A 6 11.39 9.43 -0.66
C GLY A 6 10.09 8.98 -1.35
N ILE A 7 10.03 9.22 -2.66
CA ILE A 7 8.95 8.75 -3.53
C ILE A 7 9.14 7.25 -3.80
N THR A 8 8.03 6.53 -3.88
CA THR A 8 7.96 5.13 -4.31
C THR A 8 6.84 4.97 -5.33
N SER A 9 6.98 4.01 -6.25
CA SER A 9 5.89 3.65 -7.16
C SER A 9 5.02 2.58 -6.49
N VAL A 10 3.70 2.73 -6.57
CA VAL A 10 2.74 1.76 -6.04
C VAL A 10 1.79 1.38 -7.16
N GLU A 11 1.60 0.07 -7.35
CA GLU A 11 0.67 -0.46 -8.33
C GLU A 11 -0.63 -0.87 -7.64
N PHE A 12 -1.74 -0.41 -8.18
CA PHE A 12 -3.09 -0.71 -7.75
C PHE A 12 -3.75 -1.52 -8.86
N TRP A 13 -4.07 -2.78 -8.59
CA TRP A 13 -4.59 -3.69 -9.60
C TRP A 13 -6.09 -3.90 -9.42
N HIS A 14 -6.81 -3.86 -10.54
CA HIS A 14 -8.18 -4.35 -10.68
C HIS A 14 -8.17 -5.70 -11.39
N GLU A 15 -9.36 -6.21 -11.78
CA GLU A 15 -9.47 -7.51 -12.44
C GLU A 15 -8.76 -7.60 -13.79
N SER A 16 -8.67 -6.49 -14.53
CA SER A 16 -8.19 -6.47 -15.93
C SER A 16 -7.10 -5.44 -16.23
N ASP A 17 -6.75 -4.57 -15.30
CA ASP A 17 -5.77 -3.51 -15.49
C ASP A 17 -5.03 -3.15 -14.19
N GLU A 18 -3.98 -2.34 -14.34
CA GLU A 18 -3.24 -1.75 -13.24
C GLU A 18 -3.09 -0.23 -13.39
N ASN A 19 -3.17 0.47 -12.26
CA ASN A 19 -2.83 1.87 -12.13
C ASN A 19 -1.53 2.00 -11.33
N GLN A 20 -0.51 2.62 -11.92
CA GLN A 20 0.77 2.84 -11.27
C GLN A 20 0.94 4.30 -10.88
N ILE A 21 1.02 4.58 -9.57
CA ILE A 21 1.01 5.93 -9.04
C ILE A 21 2.14 6.11 -8.03
N ASN A 22 2.80 7.26 -8.08
CA ASN A 22 3.79 7.63 -7.08
C ASN A 22 3.15 7.88 -5.72
N ALA A 23 3.82 7.44 -4.66
CA ALA A 23 3.42 7.63 -3.27
C ALA A 23 4.58 8.16 -2.42
N ILE A 24 4.22 8.82 -1.33
CA ILE A 24 5.11 9.35 -0.31
C ILE A 24 4.62 8.94 1.08
N ASN A 25 5.38 9.29 2.12
CA ASN A 25 5.01 9.08 3.52
C ASN A 25 4.70 7.61 3.87
N SER A 26 5.31 6.65 3.16
CA SER A 26 5.14 5.23 3.44
C SER A 26 5.53 4.93 4.88
N ASN A 27 4.62 4.35 5.63
CA ASN A 27 4.76 4.10 7.06
C ASN A 27 4.10 2.80 7.49
N VAL A 28 4.47 2.34 8.67
CA VAL A 28 3.86 1.20 9.35
C VAL A 28 3.68 1.51 10.83
N SER A 29 2.59 1.03 11.41
CA SER A 29 2.32 1.11 12.84
C SER A 29 1.43 -0.04 13.29
N ILE A 30 1.38 -0.29 14.60
CA ILE A 30 0.39 -1.19 15.20
C ILE A 30 -0.61 -0.34 15.96
N VAL A 31 -1.88 -0.49 15.62
CA VAL A 31 -2.99 0.23 16.25
C VAL A 31 -4.10 -0.77 16.55
N SER A 32 -4.44 -0.92 17.83
CA SER A 32 -5.54 -1.79 18.27
C SER A 32 -5.45 -3.22 17.70
N ASN A 33 -4.28 -3.86 17.83
CA ASN A 33 -4.01 -5.22 17.33
C ASN A 33 -4.05 -5.38 15.79
N LYS A 34 -3.94 -4.27 15.05
CA LYS A 34 -3.86 -4.25 13.58
C LYS A 34 -2.52 -3.70 13.13
N LEU A 35 -1.86 -4.38 12.20
CA LEU A 35 -0.74 -3.83 11.46
C LEU A 35 -1.29 -2.88 10.40
N VAL A 36 -1.02 -1.59 10.55
CA VAL A 36 -1.45 -0.54 9.62
C VAL A 36 -0.26 -0.12 8.80
N ILE A 37 -0.24 -0.49 7.53
CA ILE A 37 0.67 0.05 6.51
C ILE A 37 -0.07 1.19 5.82
N GLY A 38 0.62 2.28 5.49
CA GLY A 38 0.00 3.29 4.63
C GLY A 38 0.96 4.21 3.92
N CYS A 39 0.44 4.90 2.92
CA CYS A 39 1.13 5.90 2.13
C CYS A 39 0.14 6.96 1.62
N ASP A 40 0.67 8.10 1.18
CA ASP A 40 -0.11 9.14 0.51
C ASP A 40 0.28 9.18 -0.97
N LEU A 41 -0.69 9.05 -1.88
CA LEU A 41 -0.47 9.21 -3.31
C LEU A 41 -0.06 10.64 -3.62
N LYS A 42 0.97 10.77 -4.45
CA LYS A 42 1.48 12.01 -4.99
C LYS A 42 1.73 11.84 -6.50
N PRO A 43 0.64 11.88 -7.30
CA PRO A 43 0.76 11.89 -8.76
C PRO A 43 1.73 12.96 -9.24
N VAL A 44 2.54 12.63 -10.24
CA VAL A 44 3.55 13.55 -10.80
C VAL A 44 3.16 14.12 -12.16
N ASP A 45 2.13 13.56 -12.80
CA ASP A 45 1.58 14.02 -14.07
C ASP A 45 0.05 13.85 -14.10
N SER A 46 -0.57 14.26 -15.21
CA SER A 46 -2.03 14.18 -15.39
C SER A 46 -2.55 12.75 -15.46
N ASN A 47 -1.75 11.80 -15.95
CA ASN A 47 -2.16 10.41 -16.11
C ASN A 47 -2.26 9.76 -14.73
N GLN A 48 -1.22 9.88 -13.91
CA GLN A 48 -1.25 9.40 -12.53
C GLN A 48 -2.33 10.09 -11.69
N LYS A 49 -2.67 11.35 -11.99
CA LYS A 49 -3.75 12.05 -11.30
C LYS A 49 -5.10 11.44 -11.65
N SER A 50 -5.35 11.18 -12.93
CA SER A 50 -6.55 10.50 -13.41
C SER A 50 -6.67 9.10 -12.82
N ASP A 51 -5.56 8.36 -12.76
CA ASP A 51 -5.49 7.03 -12.15
C ASP A 51 -5.83 7.09 -10.66
N ALA A 52 -5.27 8.05 -9.92
CA ALA A 52 -5.59 8.25 -8.51
C ALA A 52 -7.07 8.61 -8.29
N GLU A 53 -7.63 9.46 -9.15
CA GLU A 53 -9.05 9.81 -9.10
C GLU A 53 -9.94 8.60 -9.38
N SER A 54 -9.58 7.77 -10.36
CA SER A 54 -10.27 6.52 -10.70
C SER A 54 -10.31 5.54 -9.52
N ILE A 55 -9.15 5.26 -8.91
CA ILE A 55 -9.05 4.37 -7.73
C ILE A 55 -9.95 4.86 -6.58
N PHE A 56 -10.00 6.18 -6.34
CA PHE A 56 -10.81 6.73 -5.26
C PHE A 56 -12.30 6.87 -5.62
N SER A 57 -12.67 6.73 -6.89
CA SER A 57 -14.06 6.69 -7.33
C SER A 57 -14.68 5.29 -7.15
N GLU A 58 -13.88 4.23 -7.30
CA GLU A 58 -14.31 2.83 -7.17
C GLU A 58 -13.29 1.99 -6.37
N PRO A 59 -12.98 2.37 -5.12
CA PRO A 59 -11.91 1.75 -4.34
C PRO A 59 -12.14 0.27 -4.07
N GLU A 60 -13.39 -0.17 -3.96
CA GLU A 60 -13.76 -1.57 -3.76
C GLU A 60 -13.34 -2.50 -4.90
N LYS A 61 -13.03 -1.97 -6.09
CA LYS A 61 -12.56 -2.77 -7.23
C LYS A 61 -11.09 -3.16 -7.14
N ILE A 62 -10.34 -2.65 -6.17
CA ILE A 62 -8.93 -3.01 -5.98
C ILE A 62 -8.81 -4.41 -5.39
N ILE A 63 -8.10 -5.29 -6.09
CA ILE A 63 -7.93 -6.70 -5.69
C ILE A 63 -6.55 -6.97 -5.08
N LYS A 64 -5.53 -6.20 -5.47
CA LYS A 64 -4.18 -6.28 -4.90
C LYS A 64 -3.43 -4.96 -5.08
N ILE A 65 -2.49 -4.72 -4.20
CA ILE A 65 -1.55 -3.59 -4.26
C ILE A 65 -0.14 -4.18 -4.29
N ILE A 66 0.73 -3.67 -5.15
CA ILE A 66 2.12 -4.15 -5.27
C ILE A 66 3.08 -2.98 -5.00
N ILE A 67 4.08 -3.27 -4.17
CA ILE A 67 5.21 -2.36 -3.92
C ILE A 67 6.50 -3.14 -4.13
N THR A 68 7.32 -2.70 -5.07
CA THR A 68 8.61 -3.34 -5.43
C THR A 68 9.81 -2.63 -4.81
N ASP A 69 9.56 -1.54 -4.07
CA ASP A 69 10.60 -0.75 -3.42
C ASP A 69 11.32 -1.52 -2.31
N GLU A 70 12.58 -1.86 -2.57
CA GLU A 70 13.39 -2.71 -1.68
C GLU A 70 13.51 -2.16 -0.26
N LEU A 71 13.61 -0.83 -0.09
CA LEU A 71 13.70 -0.21 1.23
C LEU A 71 12.40 -0.36 2.01
N ILE A 72 11.26 -0.16 1.34
CA ILE A 72 9.95 -0.40 1.98
C ILE A 72 9.81 -1.87 2.34
N CYS A 73 10.14 -2.77 1.41
CA CYS A 73 9.96 -4.21 1.59
C CYS A 73 10.83 -4.75 2.73
N SER A 74 12.11 -4.38 2.79
CA SER A 74 13.03 -4.78 3.86
C SER A 74 12.63 -4.20 5.21
N ASN A 75 12.32 -2.90 5.29
CA ASN A 75 11.90 -2.26 6.54
C ASN A 75 10.58 -2.83 7.08
N LEU A 76 9.61 -3.08 6.19
CA LEU A 76 8.33 -3.66 6.57
C LEU A 76 8.49 -5.10 7.04
N SER A 77 9.30 -5.90 6.35
CA SER A 77 9.58 -7.29 6.76
C SER A 77 10.24 -7.35 8.14
N ASN A 78 11.23 -6.50 8.39
CA ASN A 78 11.89 -6.39 9.70
C ASN A 78 10.90 -5.97 10.79
N TYR A 79 10.05 -4.98 10.51
CA TYR A 79 9.02 -4.53 11.45
C TYR A 79 8.02 -5.64 11.78
N ILE A 80 7.52 -6.36 10.77
CA ILE A 80 6.62 -7.50 10.95
C ILE A 80 7.26 -8.58 11.81
N GLN A 81 8.53 -8.93 11.56
CA GLN A 81 9.22 -9.96 12.32
C GLN A 81 9.39 -9.59 13.80
N ASN A 82 9.72 -8.34 14.07
CA ASN A 82 9.91 -7.82 15.43
C ASN A 82 8.60 -7.74 16.23
N HIS A 83 7.45 -7.63 15.54
CA HIS A 83 6.14 -7.42 16.15
C HIS A 83 5.12 -8.52 15.82
N ARG A 84 5.58 -9.71 15.38
CA ARG A 84 4.73 -10.77 14.80
C ARG A 84 3.55 -11.25 15.67
N ASN A 85 3.61 -11.01 16.98
CA ASN A 85 2.59 -11.42 17.95
C ASN A 85 1.74 -10.25 18.47
N GLU A 86 1.91 -9.05 17.94
CA GLU A 86 1.25 -7.83 18.40
C GLU A 86 0.07 -7.41 17.51
N PHE A 87 -0.17 -8.12 16.42
CA PHE A 87 -1.28 -7.90 15.52
C PHE A 87 -1.82 -9.23 15.00
N ASN A 88 -3.11 -9.27 14.67
CA ASN A 88 -3.76 -10.43 14.05
C ASN A 88 -4.42 -10.12 12.70
N THR A 89 -4.44 -8.85 12.31
CA THR A 89 -5.00 -8.37 11.05
C THR A 89 -4.08 -7.32 10.46
N THR A 90 -4.13 -7.18 9.14
CA THR A 90 -3.33 -6.21 8.40
C THR A 90 -4.24 -5.33 7.57
N VAL A 91 -3.97 -4.03 7.62
CA VAL A 91 -4.71 -3.01 6.89
C VAL A 91 -3.73 -2.16 6.08
N PHE A 92 -4.01 -1.98 4.80
CA PHE A 92 -3.33 -1.00 3.95
C PHE A 92 -4.17 0.26 3.84
N VAL A 93 -3.58 1.41 4.12
CA VAL A 93 -4.24 2.72 4.07
C VAL A 93 -3.61 3.56 2.98
N VAL A 94 -4.42 4.01 2.03
CA VAL A 94 -4.00 4.92 0.97
C VAL A 94 -4.67 6.27 1.14
N GLY A 95 -3.90 7.35 1.08
CA GLY A 95 -4.40 8.72 1.09
C GLY A 95 -4.26 9.39 -0.28
N PHE A 96 -5.23 10.22 -0.67
CA PHE A 96 -5.13 11.10 -1.83
C PHE A 96 -5.89 12.40 -1.58
N GLY A 97 -5.18 13.52 -1.52
CA GLY A 97 -5.76 14.80 -1.10
C GLY A 97 -6.34 14.71 0.31
N ARG A 98 -7.65 14.94 0.45
CA ARG A 98 -8.38 14.80 1.72
C ARG A 98 -8.99 13.40 1.91
N ASN A 99 -8.98 12.57 0.87
CA ASN A 99 -9.61 11.26 0.89
C ASN A 99 -8.63 10.23 1.45
N LYS A 100 -9.17 9.24 2.16
CA LYS A 100 -8.42 8.08 2.64
C LYS A 100 -9.28 6.84 2.48
N PHE A 101 -8.67 5.76 2.01
CA PHE A 101 -9.30 4.46 1.92
C PHE A 101 -8.48 3.41 2.66
N LYS A 102 -9.15 2.36 3.14
CA LYS A 102 -8.55 1.27 3.91
C LYS A 102 -8.91 -0.06 3.29
N TYR A 103 -7.90 -0.87 3.01
CA TYR A 103 -8.04 -2.24 2.55
C TYR A 103 -7.62 -3.20 3.65
N GLN A 104 -8.47 -4.15 4.02
CA GLN A 104 -7.98 -5.30 4.77
C GLN A 104 -7.21 -6.21 3.81
N VAL A 105 -5.98 -6.58 4.15
CA VAL A 105 -5.06 -7.25 3.22
C VAL A 105 -4.34 -8.42 3.88
N SER A 106 -3.89 -9.36 3.04
CA SER A 106 -2.82 -10.30 3.38
C SER A 106 -1.54 -9.92 2.63
N ILE A 107 -0.38 -10.10 3.28
CA ILE A 107 0.92 -9.78 2.68
C ILE A 107 1.57 -11.06 2.16
N LYS A 108 2.09 -11.02 0.93
CA LYS A 108 2.88 -12.09 0.31
C LYS A 108 4.09 -11.50 -0.42
N ASN A 109 5.11 -12.32 -0.63
CA ASN A 109 6.21 -11.95 -1.53
C ASN A 109 5.72 -11.92 -2.97
N HIS A 110 6.17 -10.93 -3.73
CA HIS A 110 5.95 -10.84 -5.16
C HIS A 110 7.02 -11.66 -5.92
N GLU A 111 6.63 -12.35 -6.98
CA GLU A 111 7.49 -13.31 -7.70
C GLU A 111 8.72 -12.67 -8.34
N PHE A 112 8.61 -11.40 -8.75
CA PHE A 112 9.71 -10.62 -9.33
C PHE A 112 10.38 -9.69 -8.32
N GLY A 113 10.21 -9.95 -7.02
CA GLY A 113 10.64 -9.06 -5.95
C GLY A 113 9.57 -8.04 -5.57
N GLY A 114 9.58 -7.63 -4.30
CA GLY A 114 8.56 -6.77 -3.72
C GLY A 114 7.55 -7.51 -2.83
N LEU A 115 6.51 -6.78 -2.43
CA LEU A 115 5.40 -7.28 -1.62
C LEU A 115 4.07 -7.07 -2.33
N ILE A 116 3.23 -8.10 -2.27
CA ILE A 116 1.82 -8.07 -2.68
C ILE A 116 0.97 -7.92 -1.43
N PHE A 117 0.12 -6.90 -1.40
CA PHE A 117 -0.96 -6.74 -0.44
C PHE A 117 -2.26 -7.15 -1.12
N ARG A 118 -2.67 -8.41 -0.93
CA ARG A 118 -3.89 -8.95 -1.54
C ARG A 118 -5.09 -8.55 -0.70
N VAL A 119 -6.04 -7.83 -1.30
CA VAL A 119 -7.27 -7.38 -0.64
C VAL A 119 -8.11 -8.60 -0.26
N GLN A 120 -8.62 -8.58 0.97
CA GLN A 120 -9.51 -9.61 1.51
C GLN A 120 -10.96 -9.13 1.36
N ALA A 121 -11.79 -9.95 0.72
CA ALA A 121 -13.23 -9.77 0.65
C ALA A 121 -13.91 -10.20 1.96
#